data_AF-A0A828SWH1-F1
#
_entry.id   AF-A0A828SWH1-F1
#
_cell.length_a   1.000
_cell.length_b   1.000
_cell.length_c   1.000
_cell.angle_alpha   90.00
_cell.angle_beta   90.00
_cell.angle_gamma   90.00
#
_symmetry.space_group_name_H-M   'P 1'
#
loop_
_entity.id
_entity.type
_entity.pdbx_description
1 polymer ?
#
loop_
_entity_poly.entity_id
_entity_poly.type
_entity_poly.pdbx_seq_one_letter_code
_entity_poly.pdbx_strand_id
1 'polypeptide(L)'
;MLLGIKKTSIARLLVTENILVGIFAFILAIPIGFVFSQFISVIIVKLLKIPKTIFIFVNFVSIGMLAVYFLLIYLLVLLNLLRRIRKMTVHDFLYFEKQNETKMFHGNRKRNILFLLSIILGIAALALWASRWTLEKNGAQETLTYLIISMSILIVSMYGICATCADMLLSALLKSKKIKYKKDYLFTARTFASKARTMSFTFGTLSMLILLSLLCLNYSSICKGVYHRSIELTAPYDVDIFDYEQPFDDFNEYLRVIDEDYTINESIEFNIYKDPAHQIQNYYDVQFYNFDPVMKLSDYNKLLKMRSLTPIELKSDEYFLVTDRQLLYKVEGNNEIQNIRFADQKLHLKGIDTNSFWYTMNNTGRFTVIVPDKYVSGLEISEKHLIADTKEDTTSKLEEK
;
A
#
# COMPACT_ATOMS: atom_id res chain seq x y z
N MET A 1 46.80 -10.25 -29.86
CA MET A 1 46.66 -11.65 -30.28
C MET A 1 47.00 -11.85 -31.76
N LEU A 2 46.36 -11.14 -32.72
CA LEU A 2 46.86 -11.05 -34.11
C LEU A 2 47.98 -10.00 -34.29
N LEU A 3 48.01 -8.95 -33.44
CA LEU A 3 49.09 -7.96 -33.32
C LEU A 3 50.22 -8.36 -32.32
N GLY A 4 50.38 -9.65 -32.01
CA GLY A 4 51.46 -10.14 -31.11
C GLY A 4 51.26 -9.92 -29.59
N ILE A 5 50.28 -9.12 -29.16
CA ILE A 5 50.00 -8.92 -27.71
C ILE A 5 49.50 -10.22 -27.05
N LYS A 6 50.16 -10.63 -25.95
CA LYS A 6 49.81 -11.80 -25.13
C LYS A 6 48.45 -11.62 -24.44
N LYS A 7 47.67 -12.70 -24.36
CA LYS A 7 46.34 -12.74 -23.68
C LYS A 7 46.37 -12.17 -22.27
N THR A 8 47.42 -12.51 -21.54
CA THR A 8 47.65 -12.10 -20.16
C THR A 8 47.86 -10.61 -20.02
N SER A 9 48.47 -9.95 -21.01
CA SER A 9 48.67 -8.50 -21.01
C SER A 9 47.35 -7.75 -21.19
N ILE A 10 46.46 -8.23 -22.08
CA ILE A 10 45.13 -7.63 -22.29
C ILE A 10 44.25 -7.81 -21.06
N ALA A 11 44.24 -9.01 -20.47
CA ALA A 11 43.50 -9.28 -19.24
C ALA A 11 44.01 -8.42 -18.07
N ARG A 12 45.33 -8.25 -17.94
CA ARG A 12 45.94 -7.42 -16.90
C ARG A 12 45.57 -5.94 -17.09
N LEU A 13 45.65 -5.41 -18.32
CA LEU A 13 45.26 -4.03 -18.62
C LEU A 13 43.82 -3.74 -18.20
N LEU A 14 42.86 -4.58 -18.65
CA LEU A 14 41.45 -4.44 -18.32
C LEU A 14 41.18 -4.56 -16.82
N VAL A 15 41.88 -5.45 -16.13
CA VAL A 15 41.76 -5.58 -14.67
C VAL A 15 42.27 -4.34 -13.95
N THR A 16 43.44 -3.83 -14.33
CA THR A 16 44.00 -2.62 -13.70
C THR A 16 43.09 -1.41 -13.92
N GLU A 17 42.56 -1.24 -15.13
CA GLU A 17 41.62 -0.16 -15.45
C GLU A 17 40.33 -0.29 -14.63
N ASN A 18 39.74 -1.48 -14.56
CA ASN A 18 38.55 -1.71 -13.73
C ASN A 18 38.86 -1.37 -12.26
N ILE A 19 39.95 -1.91 -11.68
CA ILE A 19 40.32 -1.63 -10.28
C ILE A 19 40.42 -0.12 -10.02
N LEU A 20 41.05 0.64 -10.92
CA LEU A 20 41.15 2.10 -10.79
C LEU A 20 39.76 2.76 -10.78
N VAL A 21 38.88 2.39 -11.71
CA VAL A 21 37.49 2.88 -11.76
C VAL A 21 36.71 2.48 -10.50
N GLY A 22 36.93 1.26 -9.99
CA GLY A 22 36.30 0.76 -8.76
C GLY A 22 36.72 1.56 -7.53
N ILE A 23 38.02 1.86 -7.38
CA ILE A 23 38.53 2.71 -6.29
C ILE A 23 37.93 4.10 -6.39
N PHE A 24 37.91 4.71 -7.58
CA PHE A 24 37.34 6.04 -7.78
C PHE A 24 35.83 6.07 -7.47
N ALA A 25 35.08 5.06 -7.92
CA ALA A 25 33.67 4.91 -7.61
C ALA A 25 33.41 4.73 -6.11
N PHE A 26 34.25 3.98 -5.40
CA PHE A 26 34.14 3.79 -3.95
C PHE A 26 34.36 5.09 -3.19
N ILE A 27 35.38 5.87 -3.58
CA ILE A 27 35.66 7.19 -3.00
C ILE A 27 34.48 8.14 -3.21
N LEU A 28 33.87 8.15 -4.40
CA LEU A 28 32.70 8.98 -4.69
C LEU A 28 31.41 8.48 -4.05
N ALA A 29 31.27 7.18 -3.79
CA ALA A 29 30.07 6.61 -3.19
C ALA A 29 29.83 7.11 -1.75
N ILE A 30 30.89 7.39 -0.99
CA ILE A 30 30.79 7.89 0.38
C ILE A 30 30.10 9.27 0.45
N PRO A 31 30.60 10.34 -0.21
CA PRO A 31 29.95 11.65 -0.17
C PRO A 31 28.58 11.65 -0.84
N ILE A 32 28.41 10.96 -1.97
CA ILE A 32 27.11 10.88 -2.66
C ILE A 32 26.09 10.14 -1.78
N GLY A 33 26.48 9.02 -1.19
CA GLY A 33 25.64 8.26 -0.27
C GLY A 33 25.28 9.04 0.98
N PHE A 34 26.20 9.85 1.50
CA PHE A 34 25.92 10.75 2.63
C PHE A 34 24.86 11.79 2.25
N VAL A 35 25.01 12.50 1.13
CA VAL A 35 24.01 13.46 0.66
C VAL A 35 22.65 12.78 0.44
N PHE A 36 22.65 11.58 -0.15
CA PHE A 36 21.42 10.81 -0.36
C PHE A 36 20.77 10.38 0.96
N SER A 37 21.55 10.00 1.98
CA SER A 37 21.03 9.65 3.31
C SER A 37 20.35 10.84 3.99
N GLN A 38 20.87 12.06 3.79
CA GLN A 38 20.24 13.28 4.32
C GLN A 38 18.92 13.57 3.61
N PHE A 39 18.87 13.37 2.29
CA PHE A 39 17.63 13.49 1.53
C PHE A 39 16.53 12.55 2.05
N ILE A 40 16.86 11.26 2.27
CA ILE A 40 15.93 10.28 2.84
C ILE A 40 15.51 10.68 4.27
N SER A 41 16.44 11.14 5.10
CA SER A 41 16.16 11.57 6.47
C SER A 41 15.16 12.73 6.52
N VAL A 42 15.29 13.71 5.61
CA VAL A 42 14.33 14.83 5.49
C VAL A 42 12.94 14.32 5.09
N ILE A 43 12.85 13.34 4.18
CA ILE A 43 11.57 12.73 3.82
C ILE A 43 10.94 12.06 5.04
N ILE A 44 11.70 11.27 5.79
CA ILE A 44 11.21 10.54 6.97
C ILE A 44 10.74 11.51 8.05
N VAL A 45 11.52 12.54 8.38
CA VAL A 45 11.15 13.55 9.39
C VAL A 45 9.86 14.27 8.98
N LYS A 46 9.73 14.65 7.70
CA LYS A 46 8.49 15.25 7.19
C LYS A 46 7.31 14.29 7.23
N LEU A 47 7.53 13.01 6.91
CA LEU A 47 6.48 12.00 6.89
C LEU A 47 5.98 11.67 8.29
N LEU A 48 6.89 11.56 9.26
CA LEU A 48 6.58 11.22 10.66
C LEU A 48 6.25 12.44 11.53
N LYS A 49 6.28 13.66 10.98
CA LYS A 49 6.06 14.92 11.72
C LYS A 49 6.91 15.08 12.99
N ILE A 50 8.07 14.42 13.07
CA ILE A 50 8.93 14.46 14.26
C ILE A 50 9.49 15.88 14.42
N PRO A 51 9.43 16.48 15.62
CA PRO A 51 9.97 17.82 15.85
C PRO A 51 11.47 17.85 15.55
N LYS A 52 11.81 18.58 14.48
CA LYS A 52 13.14 19.00 13.98
C LYS A 52 14.35 18.41 14.71
N THR A 53 14.81 17.24 14.28
CA THR A 53 16.20 16.83 14.47
C THR A 53 16.73 16.19 13.19
N ILE A 54 17.46 16.97 12.38
CA ILE A 54 18.26 16.41 11.29
C ILE A 54 19.45 15.72 11.95
N PHE A 55 19.39 14.40 12.07
CA PHE A 55 20.47 13.61 12.64
C PHE A 55 21.63 13.51 11.64
N ILE A 56 22.58 14.44 11.72
CA ILE A 56 23.85 14.34 11.01
C ILE A 56 24.76 13.44 11.84
N PHE A 57 24.73 12.13 11.57
CA PHE A 57 25.64 11.17 12.20
C PHE A 57 26.27 10.27 11.15
N VAL A 58 27.61 10.26 11.11
CA VAL A 58 28.38 9.37 10.23
C VAL A 58 28.86 8.19 11.06
N ASN A 59 28.28 7.01 10.80
CA ASN A 59 28.69 5.79 11.46
C ASN A 59 29.85 5.11 10.70
N PHE A 60 31.03 5.05 11.32
CA PHE A 60 32.21 4.40 10.75
C PHE A 60 32.04 2.89 10.54
N VAL A 61 31.23 2.21 11.36
CA VAL A 61 30.92 0.79 11.20
C VAL A 61 30.17 0.55 9.89
N SER A 62 29.23 1.44 9.54
CA SER A 62 28.46 1.36 8.29
C SER A 62 29.36 1.56 7.06
N ILE A 63 30.33 2.47 7.13
CA ILE A 63 31.33 2.66 6.06
C ILE A 63 32.22 1.42 5.93
N GLY A 64 32.62 0.81 7.05
CA GLY A 64 33.37 -0.45 7.05
C GLY A 64 32.59 -1.59 6.38
N MET A 65 31.30 -1.74 6.72
CA MET A 65 30.42 -2.74 6.09
C MET A 65 30.23 -2.49 4.58
N LEU A 66 30.06 -1.23 4.17
CA LEU A 66 30.03 -0.84 2.76
C LEU A 66 31.32 -1.29 2.04
N ALA A 67 32.49 -1.05 2.63
CA ALA A 67 33.77 -1.46 2.06
C ALA A 67 33.85 -2.99 1.87
N VAL A 68 33.41 -3.77 2.87
CA VAL A 68 33.41 -5.23 2.82
C VAL A 68 32.48 -5.74 1.71
N TYR A 69 31.23 -5.25 1.66
CA TYR A 69 30.27 -5.66 0.63
C TYR A 69 30.74 -5.28 -0.77
N PHE A 70 31.25 -4.04 -0.93
CA PHE A 70 31.80 -3.58 -2.19
C PHE A 70 32.95 -4.50 -2.62
N LEU A 71 33.91 -4.79 -1.75
CA LEU A 71 35.07 -5.61 -2.06
C LEU A 71 34.67 -7.04 -2.45
N LEU A 72 33.73 -7.66 -1.73
CA LEU A 72 33.22 -9.01 -2.05
C LEU A 72 32.57 -9.07 -3.43
N ILE A 73 31.62 -8.17 -3.71
CA ILE A 73 30.91 -8.13 -5.00
C ILE A 73 31.90 -7.83 -6.13
N TYR A 74 32.76 -6.84 -5.92
CA TYR A 74 33.73 -6.40 -6.90
C TYR A 74 34.73 -7.50 -7.25
N LEU A 75 35.21 -8.25 -6.25
CA LEU A 75 36.09 -9.39 -6.45
C LEU A 75 35.39 -10.51 -7.23
N LEU A 76 34.13 -10.81 -6.93
CA LEU A 76 33.34 -11.80 -7.69
C LEU A 76 33.17 -11.40 -9.16
N VAL A 77 32.84 -10.13 -9.42
CA VAL A 77 32.71 -9.60 -10.78
C VAL A 77 34.03 -9.68 -11.54
N LEU A 78 35.12 -9.28 -10.89
CA LEU A 78 36.45 -9.25 -11.51
C LEU A 78 36.98 -10.68 -11.76
N LEU A 79 36.72 -11.62 -10.86
CA LEU A 79 36.97 -13.05 -11.10
C LEU A 79 36.15 -13.59 -12.27
N ASN A 80 34.87 -13.23 -12.38
CA ASN A 80 34.03 -13.65 -13.50
C ASN A 80 34.54 -13.09 -14.83
N LEU A 81 34.94 -11.82 -14.86
CA LEU A 81 35.52 -11.14 -16.01
C LEU A 81 36.84 -11.80 -16.44
N LEU A 82 37.73 -12.10 -15.48
CA LEU A 82 38.98 -12.83 -15.72
C LEU A 82 38.75 -14.25 -16.24
N ARG A 83 37.81 -15.01 -15.63
CA ARG A 83 37.46 -16.37 -16.08
C ARG A 83 36.91 -16.34 -17.51
N ARG A 84 36.06 -15.37 -17.83
CA ARG A 84 35.47 -15.19 -19.16
C ARG A 84 36.55 -14.89 -20.20
N ILE A 85 37.41 -13.90 -19.95
CA ILE A 85 38.52 -13.53 -20.85
C ILE A 85 39.48 -14.70 -21.03
N ARG A 86 39.82 -15.44 -19.95
CA ARG A 86 40.72 -16.59 -20.02
C ARG A 86 40.15 -17.72 -20.89
N LYS A 87 38.83 -17.90 -20.97
CA LYS A 87 38.19 -18.92 -21.81
C LYS A 87 37.97 -18.50 -23.27
N MET A 88 37.91 -17.20 -23.57
CA MET A 88 37.67 -16.71 -24.94
C MET A 88 38.85 -16.97 -25.88
N THR A 89 38.60 -17.49 -27.08
CA THR A 89 39.63 -17.62 -28.12
C THR A 89 39.90 -16.28 -28.81
N VAL A 90 41.00 -16.20 -29.60
CA VAL A 90 41.30 -15.01 -30.41
C VAL A 90 40.15 -14.70 -31.37
N HIS A 91 39.57 -15.75 -31.96
CA HIS A 91 38.43 -15.67 -32.84
C HIS A 91 37.20 -15.10 -32.12
N ASP A 92 36.87 -15.62 -30.93
CA ASP A 92 35.74 -15.12 -30.13
C ASP A 92 35.90 -13.66 -29.71
N PHE A 93 37.14 -13.20 -29.53
CA PHE A 93 37.43 -11.81 -29.20
C PHE A 93 37.25 -10.88 -30.41
N LEU A 94 37.70 -11.31 -31.60
CA LEU A 94 37.60 -10.52 -32.84
C LEU A 94 36.17 -10.47 -33.41
N TYR A 95 35.44 -11.57 -33.22
CA TYR A 95 34.04 -11.70 -33.62
C TYR A 95 33.09 -11.53 -32.44
N PHE A 96 33.55 -10.96 -31.32
CA PHE A 96 32.73 -10.81 -30.11
C PHE A 96 31.44 -10.03 -30.38
N GLU A 97 31.51 -9.04 -31.27
CA GLU A 97 30.37 -8.25 -31.70
C GLU A 97 29.46 -9.00 -32.70
N LYS A 98 30.02 -9.96 -33.44
CA LYS A 98 29.33 -10.80 -34.45
C LYS A 98 28.79 -12.13 -33.90
N GLN A 99 29.23 -12.59 -32.72
CA GLN A 99 28.81 -13.85 -32.09
C GLN A 99 27.39 -13.83 -31.48
N ASN A 100 26.68 -12.71 -31.55
CA ASN A 100 25.31 -12.57 -31.07
C ASN A 100 24.25 -13.30 -31.92
N GLU A 101 24.66 -14.09 -32.93
CA GLU A 101 23.73 -14.72 -33.88
C GLU A 101 23.38 -16.19 -33.57
N THR A 102 23.57 -16.69 -32.34
CA THR A 102 23.00 -18.00 -32.00
C THR A 102 21.55 -17.85 -31.54
N LYS A 103 20.64 -18.37 -32.36
CA LYS A 103 19.20 -18.43 -32.05
C LYS A 103 18.99 -19.28 -30.80
N MET A 104 18.44 -18.68 -29.74
CA MET A 104 18.02 -19.41 -28.53
C MET A 104 16.96 -20.50 -28.83
N PHE A 105 16.17 -20.33 -29.90
CA PHE A 105 15.21 -21.33 -30.38
C PHE A 105 15.22 -21.46 -31.91
N HIS A 106 15.42 -22.69 -32.40
CA HIS A 106 15.57 -22.98 -33.84
C HIS A 106 14.23 -23.06 -34.62
N GLY A 107 13.07 -22.95 -33.97
CA GLY A 107 11.75 -23.12 -34.62
C GLY A 107 10.73 -22.01 -34.34
N ASN A 108 10.28 -21.32 -35.39
CA ASN A 108 9.29 -20.24 -35.30
C ASN A 108 7.95 -20.68 -34.67
N ARG A 109 7.50 -21.93 -34.87
CA ARG A 109 6.24 -22.46 -34.31
C ARG A 109 6.30 -22.68 -32.79
N LYS A 110 7.34 -23.36 -32.29
CA LYS A 110 7.50 -23.67 -30.85
C LYS A 110 7.58 -22.40 -30.01
N ARG A 111 8.22 -21.36 -30.57
CA ARG A 111 8.36 -20.07 -29.93
C ARG A 111 7.05 -19.27 -29.84
N ASN A 112 6.25 -19.27 -30.91
CA ASN A 112 4.94 -18.61 -30.87
C ASN A 112 3.99 -19.33 -29.90
N ILE A 113 4.08 -20.65 -29.79
CA ILE A 113 3.36 -21.43 -28.77
C ILE A 113 3.82 -21.02 -27.35
N LEU A 114 5.13 -20.89 -27.12
CA LEU A 114 5.66 -20.46 -25.82
C LEU A 114 5.21 -19.04 -25.44
N PHE A 115 5.15 -18.11 -26.40
CA PHE A 115 4.64 -16.75 -26.15
C PHE A 115 3.15 -16.77 -25.77
N LEU A 116 2.33 -17.49 -26.54
CA LEU A 116 0.90 -17.66 -26.24
C LEU A 116 0.68 -18.32 -24.88
N LEU A 117 1.44 -19.38 -24.56
CA LEU A 117 1.40 -20.04 -23.25
C LEU A 117 1.76 -19.04 -22.14
N SER A 118 2.80 -18.22 -22.33
CA SER A 118 3.23 -17.23 -21.35
C SER A 118 2.15 -16.18 -21.10
N ILE A 119 1.45 -15.72 -22.13
CA ILE A 119 0.30 -14.81 -21.98
C ILE A 119 -0.84 -15.48 -21.22
N ILE A 120 -1.20 -16.71 -21.61
CA ILE A 120 -2.28 -17.45 -20.94
C ILE A 120 -1.97 -17.65 -19.46
N LEU A 121 -0.72 -18.00 -19.13
CA LEU A 121 -0.24 -18.09 -17.74
C LEU A 121 -0.35 -16.75 -17.01
N GLY A 122 0.01 -15.64 -17.67
CA GLY A 122 -0.12 -14.30 -17.09
C GLY A 122 -1.57 -13.92 -16.80
N ILE A 123 -2.49 -14.16 -17.74
CA ILE A 123 -3.93 -13.94 -17.56
C ILE A 123 -4.48 -14.84 -16.45
N ALA A 124 -4.11 -16.12 -16.43
CA ALA A 124 -4.52 -17.06 -15.40
C ALA A 124 -4.04 -16.62 -14.01
N ALA A 125 -2.80 -16.13 -13.89
CA ALA A 125 -2.28 -15.62 -12.63
C ALA A 125 -3.04 -14.38 -12.14
N LEU A 126 -3.34 -13.43 -13.03
CA LEU A 126 -4.17 -12.25 -12.69
C LEU A 126 -5.61 -12.64 -12.31
N ALA A 127 -6.21 -13.61 -13.00
CA ALA A 127 -7.55 -14.11 -12.69
C ALA A 127 -7.59 -14.81 -11.32
N LEU A 128 -6.56 -15.62 -11.01
CA LEU A 128 -6.40 -16.24 -9.70
C LEU A 128 -6.25 -15.17 -8.60
N TRP A 129 -5.46 -14.12 -8.87
CA TRP A 129 -5.30 -13.00 -7.94
C TRP A 129 -6.63 -12.28 -7.69
N ALA A 130 -7.35 -11.92 -8.75
CA ALA A 130 -8.64 -11.22 -8.66
C ALA A 130 -9.72 -12.06 -7.95
N SER A 131 -9.76 -13.37 -8.19
CA SER A 131 -10.75 -14.27 -7.58
C SER A 131 -10.69 -14.32 -6.05
N ARG A 132 -9.53 -14.01 -5.48
CA ARG A 132 -9.30 -14.05 -4.03
C ARG A 132 -9.63 -12.75 -3.33
N TRP A 133 -9.73 -11.64 -4.05
CA TRP A 133 -10.04 -10.30 -3.51
C TRP A 133 -11.52 -10.10 -3.11
N THR A 134 -12.20 -11.15 -2.65
CA THR A 134 -13.59 -11.09 -2.16
C THR A 134 -13.60 -11.07 -0.64
N LEU A 135 -14.48 -10.26 -0.03
CA LEU A 135 -14.53 -10.04 1.43
C LEU A 135 -14.61 -11.35 2.24
N GLU A 136 -15.37 -12.34 1.75
CA GLU A 136 -15.50 -13.66 2.40
C GLU A 136 -14.22 -14.51 2.35
N LYS A 137 -13.38 -14.33 1.31
CA LYS A 137 -12.22 -15.19 1.05
C LYS A 137 -10.90 -14.54 1.45
N ASN A 138 -10.87 -13.22 1.63
CA ASN A 138 -9.67 -12.46 2.00
C ASN A 138 -9.08 -12.88 3.37
N GLY A 139 -9.93 -13.32 4.32
CA GLY A 139 -9.50 -13.76 5.66
C GLY A 139 -9.05 -15.22 5.75
N ALA A 140 -9.22 -16.02 4.69
CA ALA A 140 -8.87 -17.44 4.71
C ALA A 140 -7.35 -17.65 4.62
N GLN A 141 -6.80 -18.55 5.45
CA GLN A 141 -5.37 -18.88 5.46
C GLN A 141 -4.85 -19.35 4.08
N GLU A 142 -5.71 -19.97 3.28
CA GLU A 142 -5.38 -20.42 1.93
C GLU A 142 -5.08 -19.26 0.95
N THR A 143 -5.62 -18.06 1.20
CA THR A 143 -5.47 -16.91 0.30
C THR A 143 -4.02 -16.50 0.13
N LEU A 144 -3.22 -16.56 1.20
CA LEU A 144 -1.79 -16.26 1.15
C LEU A 144 -1.05 -17.22 0.20
N THR A 145 -1.37 -18.52 0.26
CA THR A 145 -0.79 -19.54 -0.63
C THR A 145 -1.14 -19.29 -2.09
N TYR A 146 -2.42 -18.97 -2.40
CA TYR A 146 -2.84 -18.65 -3.77
C TYR A 146 -2.16 -17.38 -4.31
N LEU A 147 -1.93 -16.37 -3.47
CA LEU A 147 -1.22 -15.15 -3.85
C LEU A 147 0.25 -15.42 -4.19
N ILE A 148 0.96 -16.22 -3.38
CA ILE A 148 2.35 -16.63 -3.65
C ILE A 148 2.44 -17.42 -4.96
N ILE A 149 1.51 -18.34 -5.20
CA ILE A 149 1.45 -19.13 -6.44
C ILE A 149 1.21 -18.21 -7.64
N SER A 150 0.24 -17.29 -7.55
CA SER A 150 -0.04 -16.33 -8.62
C SER A 150 1.17 -15.44 -8.93
N MET A 151 1.85 -14.92 -7.91
CA MET A 151 3.10 -14.15 -8.08
C MET A 151 4.19 -14.95 -8.80
N SER A 152 4.37 -16.21 -8.41
CA SER A 152 5.37 -17.09 -9.03
C SER A 152 5.06 -17.33 -10.51
N ILE A 153 3.79 -17.57 -10.85
CA ILE A 153 3.34 -17.74 -12.23
C ILE A 153 3.52 -16.45 -13.04
N LEU A 154 3.24 -15.28 -12.46
CA LEU A 154 3.46 -13.98 -13.10
C LEU A 154 4.93 -13.75 -13.45
N ILE A 155 5.85 -14.11 -12.55
CA ILE A 155 7.29 -14.01 -12.80
C ILE A 155 7.68 -14.88 -14.00
N VAL A 156 7.27 -16.15 -14.01
CA VAL A 156 7.56 -17.07 -15.12
C VAL A 156 6.96 -16.55 -16.44
N SER A 157 5.72 -16.05 -16.41
CA SER A 157 5.05 -15.44 -17.55
C SER A 157 5.83 -14.25 -18.11
N MET A 158 6.28 -13.33 -17.26
CA MET A 158 7.04 -12.14 -17.67
C MET A 158 8.35 -12.50 -18.37
N TYR A 159 9.12 -13.45 -17.83
CA TYR A 159 10.34 -13.92 -18.49
C TYR A 159 10.03 -14.63 -19.82
N GLY A 160 8.98 -15.44 -19.86
CA GLY A 160 8.52 -16.10 -21.08
C GLY A 160 8.15 -15.10 -22.19
N ILE A 161 7.42 -14.04 -21.83
CA ILE A 161 7.07 -12.93 -22.73
C ILE A 161 8.34 -12.22 -23.20
N CYS A 162 9.24 -11.81 -22.31
CA CYS A 162 10.46 -11.09 -22.69
C CYS A 162 11.41 -11.93 -23.57
N ALA A 163 11.46 -13.25 -23.36
CA ALA A 163 12.22 -14.19 -24.17
C ALA A 163 11.68 -14.34 -25.60
N THR A 164 10.38 -14.14 -25.80
CA THR A 164 9.72 -14.45 -27.08
C THR A 164 9.14 -13.22 -27.79
N CYS A 165 9.08 -12.07 -27.11
CA CYS A 165 8.50 -10.82 -27.61
C CYS A 165 9.24 -10.27 -28.84
N ALA A 166 10.58 -10.20 -28.80
CA ALA A 166 11.40 -9.69 -29.91
C ALA A 166 11.10 -10.40 -31.23
N ASP A 167 10.89 -11.71 -31.14
CA ASP A 167 10.64 -12.57 -32.26
C ASP A 167 9.19 -12.53 -32.76
N MET A 168 8.22 -12.37 -31.86
CA MET A 168 6.84 -12.18 -32.25
C MET A 168 6.63 -10.82 -32.91
N LEU A 169 7.24 -9.75 -32.37
CA LEU A 169 7.27 -8.42 -32.98
C LEU A 169 7.87 -8.48 -34.39
N LEU A 170 9.03 -9.13 -34.56
CA LEU A 170 9.65 -9.30 -35.87
C LEU A 170 8.73 -10.06 -36.84
N SER A 171 8.11 -11.15 -36.38
CA SER A 171 7.22 -11.96 -37.23
C SER A 171 5.96 -11.18 -37.65
N ALA A 172 5.41 -10.35 -36.76
CA ALA A 172 4.25 -9.51 -37.05
C ALA A 172 4.59 -8.36 -38.01
N LEU A 173 5.69 -7.64 -37.74
CA LEU A 173 6.15 -6.51 -38.58
C LEU A 173 6.51 -6.96 -40.00
N LEU A 174 7.19 -8.10 -40.13
CA LEU A 174 7.61 -8.65 -41.43
C LEU A 174 6.49 -9.41 -42.17
N LYS A 175 5.32 -9.61 -41.56
CA LYS A 175 4.17 -10.27 -42.21
C LYS A 175 3.56 -9.38 -43.30
N SER A 176 3.57 -8.06 -43.12
CA SER A 176 3.04 -7.14 -44.13
C SER A 176 4.10 -6.79 -45.17
N LYS A 177 3.81 -7.06 -46.45
CA LYS A 177 4.73 -6.73 -47.56
C LYS A 177 4.97 -5.22 -47.69
N LYS A 178 3.98 -4.39 -47.33
CA LYS A 178 4.05 -2.92 -47.38
C LYS A 178 5.06 -2.32 -46.40
N ILE A 179 5.17 -2.85 -45.18
CA ILE A 179 6.14 -2.37 -44.17
C ILE A 179 7.51 -3.02 -44.40
N LYS A 180 7.52 -4.31 -44.78
CA LYS A 180 8.75 -5.08 -44.99
C LYS A 180 9.70 -4.46 -46.01
N TYR A 181 9.21 -3.97 -47.14
CA TYR A 181 10.05 -3.43 -48.23
C TYR A 181 10.10 -1.91 -48.28
N LYS A 182 9.60 -1.22 -47.24
CA LYS A 182 9.68 0.24 -47.16
C LYS A 182 11.04 0.63 -46.58
N LYS A 183 11.90 1.29 -47.36
CA LYS A 183 13.20 1.83 -46.91
C LYS A 183 14.03 0.77 -46.14
N ASP A 184 14.70 1.17 -45.06
CA ASP A 184 15.56 0.32 -44.23
C ASP A 184 14.82 -0.42 -43.10
N TYR A 185 13.48 -0.42 -43.11
CA TYR A 185 12.68 -1.05 -42.04
C TYR A 185 13.03 -2.54 -41.85
N LEU A 186 13.32 -3.27 -42.92
CA LEU A 186 13.74 -4.67 -42.83
C LEU A 186 15.05 -4.85 -42.06
N PHE A 187 16.02 -3.96 -42.32
CA PHE A 187 17.33 -4.00 -41.67
C PHE A 187 17.19 -3.63 -40.20
N THR A 188 16.56 -2.49 -39.90
CA THR A 188 16.33 -2.01 -38.52
C THR A 188 15.51 -2.99 -37.68
N ALA A 189 14.45 -3.58 -38.24
CA ALA A 189 13.64 -4.55 -37.52
C ALA A 189 14.44 -5.83 -37.20
N ARG A 190 15.26 -6.33 -38.16
CA ARG A 190 16.11 -7.51 -37.93
C ARG A 190 17.22 -7.25 -36.94
N THR A 191 17.89 -6.09 -37.00
CA THR A 191 18.95 -5.74 -36.04
C THR A 191 18.37 -5.55 -34.63
N PHE A 192 17.23 -4.85 -34.51
CA PHE A 192 16.52 -4.71 -33.25
C PHE A 192 16.12 -6.07 -32.66
N ALA A 193 15.45 -6.93 -33.44
CA ALA A 193 15.01 -8.23 -32.94
C ALA A 193 16.18 -9.15 -32.59
N SER A 194 17.29 -9.10 -33.35
CA SER A 194 18.49 -9.86 -33.04
C SER A 194 19.08 -9.45 -31.69
N LYS A 195 19.18 -8.14 -31.44
CA LYS A 195 19.71 -7.60 -30.18
C LYS A 195 18.75 -7.78 -29.01
N ALA A 196 17.45 -7.63 -29.23
CA ALA A 196 16.44 -7.89 -28.21
C ALA A 196 16.39 -9.37 -27.81
N ARG A 197 16.65 -10.32 -28.75
CA ARG A 197 16.74 -11.76 -28.47
C ARG A 197 17.94 -12.11 -27.59
N THR A 198 19.09 -11.46 -27.79
CA THR A 198 20.27 -11.69 -26.95
C THR A 198 20.21 -10.96 -25.61
N MET A 199 19.40 -9.90 -25.50
CA MET A 199 19.14 -9.13 -24.27
C MET A 199 17.81 -9.51 -23.59
N SER A 200 17.17 -10.61 -23.97
CA SER A 200 15.88 -11.02 -23.42
C SER A 200 15.89 -11.19 -21.90
N PHE A 201 16.97 -11.74 -21.33
CA PHE A 201 17.09 -11.89 -19.88
C PHE A 201 17.17 -10.54 -19.17
N THR A 202 17.97 -9.60 -19.69
CA THR A 202 18.10 -8.24 -19.14
C THR A 202 16.79 -7.45 -19.25
N PHE A 203 16.02 -7.63 -20.33
CA PHE A 203 14.69 -7.04 -20.45
C PHE A 203 13.70 -7.65 -19.47
N GLY A 204 13.76 -8.97 -19.24
CA GLY A 204 12.95 -9.66 -18.23
C GLY A 204 13.23 -9.14 -16.82
N THR A 205 14.50 -9.03 -16.43
CA THR A 205 14.88 -8.48 -15.12
C THR A 205 14.45 -7.02 -14.96
N LEU A 206 14.64 -6.20 -15.99
CA LEU A 206 14.25 -4.78 -15.94
C LEU A 206 12.73 -4.62 -15.81
N SER A 207 11.97 -5.37 -16.61
CA SER A 207 10.50 -5.40 -16.53
C SER A 207 10.02 -5.83 -15.15
N MET A 208 10.65 -6.86 -14.57
CA MET A 208 10.31 -7.35 -13.23
C MET A 208 10.60 -6.30 -12.14
N LEU A 209 11.72 -5.59 -12.22
CA LEU A 209 12.05 -4.52 -11.28
C LEU A 209 11.07 -3.35 -11.36
N ILE A 210 10.65 -2.97 -12.57
CA ILE A 210 9.64 -1.91 -12.77
C ILE A 210 8.30 -2.36 -12.19
N LEU A 211 7.86 -3.59 -12.47
CA LEU A 211 6.64 -4.15 -11.92
C LEU A 211 6.66 -4.16 -10.39
N LEU A 212 7.75 -4.66 -9.79
CA LEU A 212 7.92 -4.70 -8.34
C LEU A 212 7.87 -3.29 -7.74
N SER A 213 8.54 -2.32 -8.37
CA SER A 213 8.53 -0.93 -7.92
C SER A 213 7.11 -0.32 -7.93
N LEU A 214 6.34 -0.57 -8.98
CA LEU A 214 4.95 -0.13 -9.08
C LEU A 214 4.05 -0.80 -8.04
N LEU A 215 4.25 -2.09 -7.77
CA LEU A 215 3.51 -2.81 -6.74
C LEU A 215 3.81 -2.25 -5.35
N CYS A 216 5.07 -2.03 -5.01
CA CYS A 216 5.47 -1.42 -3.74
C CYS A 216 4.89 0.00 -3.57
N LEU A 217 4.90 0.81 -4.64
CA LEU A 217 4.33 2.16 -4.60
C LEU A 217 2.81 2.15 -4.35
N ASN A 218 2.09 1.26 -5.04
CA ASN A 218 0.65 1.11 -4.83
C ASN A 218 0.34 0.58 -3.43
N TYR A 219 1.10 -0.42 -2.94
CA TYR A 219 0.96 -0.94 -1.59
C TYR A 219 1.15 0.15 -0.53
N SER A 220 2.15 1.00 -0.69
CA SER A 220 2.36 2.15 0.20
C SER A 220 1.16 3.12 0.22
N SER A 221 0.51 3.36 -0.91
CA SER A 221 -0.68 4.19 -0.99
C SER A 221 -1.87 3.57 -0.23
N ILE A 222 -2.05 2.25 -0.38
CA ILE A 222 -3.08 1.50 0.37
C ILE A 222 -2.80 1.58 1.87
N CYS A 223 -1.55 1.34 2.31
CA CYS A 223 -1.17 1.46 3.72
C CYS A 223 -1.49 2.86 4.26
N LYS A 224 -1.20 3.94 3.51
CA LYS A 224 -1.57 5.30 3.93
C LYS A 224 -3.08 5.44 4.14
N GLY A 225 -3.90 4.92 3.23
CA GLY A 225 -5.35 4.93 3.37
C GLY A 225 -5.84 4.14 4.58
N VAL A 226 -5.25 2.96 4.83
CA VAL A 226 -5.57 2.11 5.99
C VAL A 226 -5.19 2.81 7.30
N TYR A 227 -4.00 3.40 7.40
CA TYR A 227 -3.59 4.12 8.60
C TYR A 227 -4.45 5.36 8.84
N HIS A 228 -4.74 6.13 7.79
CA HIS A 228 -5.61 7.30 7.93
C HIS A 228 -7.00 6.90 8.43
N ARG A 229 -7.58 5.83 7.86
CA ARG A 229 -8.86 5.30 8.33
C ARG A 229 -8.78 4.74 9.76
N SER A 230 -7.68 4.07 10.11
CA SER A 230 -7.46 3.57 11.47
C SER A 230 -7.42 4.70 12.48
N ILE A 231 -6.79 5.83 12.14
CA ILE A 231 -6.78 7.03 12.99
C ILE A 231 -8.19 7.59 13.12
N GLU A 232 -8.93 7.78 12.02
CA GLU A 232 -10.32 8.25 12.08
C GLU A 232 -11.25 7.34 12.90
N LEU A 233 -10.99 6.03 12.92
CA LEU A 233 -11.78 5.06 13.68
C LEU A 233 -11.40 4.98 15.16
N THR A 234 -10.17 5.33 15.52
CA THR A 234 -9.65 5.13 16.89
C THR A 234 -9.58 6.44 17.66
N ALA A 235 -9.20 7.54 16.99
CA ALA A 235 -9.02 8.86 17.58
C ALA A 235 -9.43 9.94 16.57
N PRO A 236 -10.75 10.10 16.30
CA PRO A 236 -11.26 11.18 15.44
C PRO A 236 -11.22 12.57 16.08
N TYR A 237 -11.02 12.64 17.40
CA TYR A 237 -10.93 13.86 18.21
C TYR A 237 -9.62 13.84 19.02
N ASP A 238 -9.18 15.01 19.48
CA ASP A 238 -7.94 15.15 20.27
C ASP A 238 -8.03 14.46 21.63
N VAL A 239 -9.19 14.56 22.28
CA VAL A 239 -9.51 13.91 23.55
C VAL A 239 -10.93 13.34 23.48
N ASP A 240 -11.05 12.05 23.75
CA ASP A 240 -12.31 11.30 23.85
C ASP A 240 -12.31 10.52 25.17
N ILE A 241 -13.20 10.91 26.09
CA ILE A 241 -13.34 10.30 27.41
C ILE A 241 -14.76 9.80 27.53
N PHE A 242 -14.94 8.57 27.96
CA PHE A 242 -16.25 7.99 28.17
C PHE A 242 -16.33 7.30 29.52
N ASP A 243 -17.52 7.37 30.11
CA ASP A 243 -17.84 6.72 31.37
C ASP A 243 -19.16 5.95 31.23
N TYR A 244 -19.10 4.65 31.52
CA TYR A 244 -20.20 3.72 31.44
C TYR A 244 -20.65 3.20 32.81
N GLU A 245 -19.94 3.56 33.90
CA GLU A 245 -20.29 3.15 35.26
C GLU A 245 -21.11 4.23 35.96
N GLN A 246 -22.13 3.82 36.72
CA GLN A 246 -22.92 4.74 37.54
C GLN A 246 -22.48 4.64 39.01
N PRO A 247 -22.33 5.77 39.74
CA PRO A 247 -22.58 7.15 39.31
C PRO A 247 -21.51 7.67 38.34
N PHE A 248 -21.96 8.42 37.33
CA PHE A 248 -21.04 8.96 36.33
C PHE A 248 -20.10 10.01 36.93
N ASP A 249 -18.87 10.04 36.42
CA ASP A 249 -17.85 11.00 36.77
C ASP A 249 -18.25 12.45 36.43
N ASP A 250 -17.61 13.40 37.13
CA ASP A 250 -17.70 14.82 36.82
C ASP A 250 -16.65 15.21 35.77
N PHE A 251 -17.12 15.37 34.53
CA PHE A 251 -16.29 15.78 33.39
C PHE A 251 -15.57 17.14 33.56
N ASN A 252 -15.98 17.97 34.53
CA ASN A 252 -15.24 19.19 34.87
C ASN A 252 -13.84 18.92 35.46
N GLU A 253 -13.60 17.75 36.05
CA GLU A 253 -12.26 17.37 36.49
C GLU A 253 -11.33 17.10 35.31
N TYR A 254 -11.80 16.31 34.35
CA TYR A 254 -11.04 16.01 33.13
C TYR A 254 -10.77 17.27 32.30
N LEU A 255 -11.74 18.18 32.15
CA LEU A 255 -11.51 19.46 31.47
C LEU A 255 -10.43 20.30 32.14
N ARG A 256 -10.32 20.27 33.48
CA ARG A 256 -9.24 20.98 34.19
C ARG A 256 -7.87 20.38 33.91
N VAL A 257 -7.76 19.05 33.88
CA VAL A 257 -6.50 18.35 33.56
C VAL A 257 -6.04 18.67 32.14
N ILE A 258 -6.98 18.73 31.18
CA ILE A 258 -6.68 19.12 29.80
C ILE A 258 -6.19 20.58 29.74
N ASP A 259 -6.88 21.50 30.44
CA ASP A 259 -6.56 22.94 30.45
C ASP A 259 -5.22 23.28 31.13
N GLU A 260 -4.65 22.37 31.93
CA GLU A 260 -3.31 22.54 32.52
C GLU A 260 -2.19 22.59 31.46
N ASP A 261 -2.30 21.77 30.42
CA ASP A 261 -1.26 21.59 29.40
C ASP A 261 -1.66 22.08 28.00
N TYR A 262 -2.97 22.14 27.71
CA TYR A 262 -3.52 22.37 26.37
C TYR A 262 -4.63 23.42 26.38
N THR A 263 -4.69 24.26 25.34
CA THR A 263 -5.76 25.26 25.22
C THR A 263 -7.00 24.61 24.60
N ILE A 264 -8.08 24.47 25.37
CA ILE A 264 -9.35 23.93 24.86
C ILE A 264 -10.00 24.92 23.90
N ASN A 265 -10.32 24.46 22.68
CA ASN A 265 -10.99 25.24 21.64
C ASN A 265 -12.51 25.09 21.74
N GLU A 266 -12.98 23.84 21.72
CA GLU A 266 -14.39 23.48 21.84
C GLU A 266 -14.48 22.16 22.61
N SER A 267 -15.49 22.04 23.48
CA SER A 267 -15.79 20.79 24.16
C SER A 267 -17.29 20.50 24.11
N ILE A 268 -17.64 19.22 24.11
CA ILE A 268 -19.02 18.76 24.14
C ILE A 268 -19.14 17.55 25.07
N GLU A 269 -20.13 17.62 25.94
CA GLU A 269 -20.64 16.45 26.66
C GLU A 269 -21.87 15.91 25.93
N PHE A 270 -21.91 14.61 25.68
CA PHE A 270 -23.07 13.95 25.12
C PHE A 270 -23.31 12.61 25.82
N ASN A 271 -24.55 12.11 25.70
CA ASN A 271 -24.95 10.84 26.30
C ASN A 271 -25.35 9.87 25.20
N ILE A 272 -25.07 8.58 25.44
CA ILE A 272 -25.67 7.49 24.69
C ILE A 272 -26.81 6.90 25.52
N TYR A 273 -27.95 6.66 24.87
CA TYR A 273 -29.17 6.19 25.50
C TYR A 273 -29.48 4.77 25.06
N LYS A 274 -30.12 4.00 25.94
CA LYS A 274 -30.55 2.62 25.65
C LYS A 274 -31.95 2.63 25.07
N ASP A 275 -32.12 2.20 23.82
CA ASP A 275 -33.43 1.78 23.32
C ASP A 275 -33.66 0.29 23.61
N PRO A 276 -34.59 -0.05 24.52
CA PRO A 276 -34.85 -1.45 24.89
C PRO A 276 -35.49 -2.27 23.77
N ALA A 277 -35.99 -1.64 22.69
CA ALA A 277 -36.58 -2.37 21.56
C ALA A 277 -35.55 -3.16 20.74
N HIS A 278 -34.26 -2.77 20.78
CA HIS A 278 -33.11 -3.46 20.18
C HIS A 278 -33.32 -4.02 18.75
N GLN A 279 -34.07 -3.28 17.93
CA GLN A 279 -34.48 -3.73 16.59
C GLN A 279 -33.29 -3.83 15.64
N ILE A 280 -32.30 -2.94 15.77
CA ILE A 280 -31.13 -2.91 14.90
C ILE A 280 -30.07 -3.90 15.38
N GLN A 281 -29.86 -4.01 16.70
CA GLN A 281 -28.87 -4.89 17.31
C GLN A 281 -29.02 -6.34 16.86
N ASN A 282 -30.24 -6.82 16.55
CA ASN A 282 -30.49 -8.17 16.04
C ASN A 282 -29.79 -8.50 14.71
N TYR A 283 -29.47 -7.50 13.89
CA TYR A 283 -28.71 -7.67 12.64
C TYR A 283 -27.19 -7.65 12.88
N TYR A 284 -26.77 -7.22 14.06
CA TYR A 284 -25.40 -7.27 14.55
C TYR A 284 -25.27 -8.47 15.53
N ASP A 285 -24.08 -9.04 15.74
CA ASP A 285 -23.96 -10.27 16.54
C ASP A 285 -24.39 -10.07 18.01
N VAL A 286 -25.55 -10.58 18.41
CA VAL A 286 -26.34 -10.25 19.63
C VAL A 286 -25.66 -10.57 20.98
N GLN A 287 -24.41 -11.03 21.01
CA GLN A 287 -23.88 -11.78 22.16
C GLN A 287 -23.67 -10.97 23.47
N PHE A 288 -23.68 -9.64 23.44
CA PHE A 288 -23.29 -8.84 24.62
C PHE A 288 -24.22 -7.69 25.03
N TYR A 289 -25.11 -7.21 24.15
CA TYR A 289 -25.94 -6.02 24.41
C TYR A 289 -27.40 -6.28 24.05
N ASN A 290 -28.32 -5.85 24.91
CA ASN A 290 -29.77 -6.04 24.80
C ASN A 290 -30.54 -4.74 24.50
N PHE A 291 -29.86 -3.74 23.96
CA PHE A 291 -30.42 -2.43 23.61
C PHE A 291 -29.77 -1.91 22.32
N ASP A 292 -30.45 -1.00 21.62
CA ASP A 292 -29.84 -0.21 20.55
C ASP A 292 -29.22 1.07 21.15
N PRO A 293 -27.94 1.39 20.88
CA PRO A 293 -27.32 2.63 21.33
C PRO A 293 -27.83 3.82 20.51
N VAL A 294 -28.37 4.82 21.21
CA VAL A 294 -29.07 5.95 20.61
C VAL A 294 -28.42 7.28 20.99
N MET A 295 -28.29 8.19 20.03
CA MET A 295 -27.71 9.52 20.22
C MET A 295 -28.67 10.60 19.70
N LYS A 296 -28.67 11.76 20.36
CA LYS A 296 -29.45 12.93 19.93
C LYS A 296 -28.88 13.51 18.62
N LEU A 297 -29.78 13.98 17.76
CA LEU A 297 -29.41 14.68 16.53
C LEU A 297 -28.59 15.94 16.80
N SER A 298 -28.93 16.72 17.83
CA SER A 298 -28.19 17.95 18.15
C SER A 298 -26.74 17.68 18.55
N ASP A 299 -26.50 16.65 19.37
CA ASP A 299 -25.16 16.24 19.80
C ASP A 299 -24.37 15.68 18.62
N TYR A 300 -24.96 14.79 17.82
CA TYR A 300 -24.35 14.26 16.61
C TYR A 300 -23.94 15.36 15.62
N ASN A 301 -24.78 16.38 15.43
CA ASN A 301 -24.45 17.49 14.53
C ASN A 301 -23.33 18.38 15.05
N LYS A 302 -23.18 18.55 16.37
CA LYS A 302 -22.02 19.24 16.95
C LYS A 302 -20.74 18.44 16.74
N LEU A 303 -20.79 17.13 16.98
CA LEU A 303 -19.68 16.20 16.71
C LEU A 303 -19.22 16.24 15.25
N LEU A 304 -20.14 16.33 14.30
CA LEU A 304 -19.82 16.52 12.88
C LEU A 304 -19.14 17.88 12.61
N LYS A 305 -19.63 18.96 13.23
CA LYS A 305 -19.04 20.31 13.05
C LYS A 305 -17.61 20.40 13.56
N MET A 306 -17.32 19.80 14.72
CA MET A 306 -15.95 19.74 15.27
C MET A 306 -14.99 19.06 14.29
N ARG A 307 -15.47 18.05 13.54
CA ARG A 307 -14.69 17.36 12.48
C ARG A 307 -14.74 18.05 11.12
N SER A 308 -15.29 19.26 11.03
CA SER A 308 -15.53 19.97 9.76
C SER A 308 -16.35 19.16 8.73
N LEU A 309 -17.23 18.28 9.20
CA LEU A 309 -18.17 17.51 8.39
C LEU A 309 -19.50 18.24 8.27
N THR A 310 -20.26 17.91 7.21
CA THR A 310 -21.57 18.51 6.95
C THR A 310 -22.62 17.98 7.94
N PRO A 311 -23.29 18.83 8.72
CA PRO A 311 -24.39 18.41 9.59
C PRO A 311 -25.53 17.77 8.80
N ILE A 312 -26.30 16.93 9.48
CA ILE A 312 -27.49 16.31 8.91
C ILE A 312 -28.77 16.95 9.48
N GLU A 313 -29.81 16.97 8.68
CA GLU A 313 -31.15 17.33 9.14
C GLU A 313 -31.98 16.04 9.23
N LEU A 314 -32.86 15.91 10.22
CA LEU A 314 -33.86 14.83 10.26
C LEU A 314 -35.24 15.43 10.47
N LYS A 315 -36.24 14.91 9.74
CA LYS A 315 -37.64 15.19 10.07
C LYS A 315 -38.04 14.47 11.35
N SER A 316 -39.20 14.85 11.86
CA SER A 316 -39.77 14.26 13.08
C SER A 316 -40.01 12.76 13.00
N ASP A 317 -40.19 12.19 11.81
CA ASP A 317 -40.47 10.79 11.52
C ASP A 317 -39.27 10.07 10.89
N GLU A 318 -38.09 10.68 10.92
CA GLU A 318 -36.87 10.12 10.32
C GLU A 318 -35.84 9.77 11.39
N TYR A 319 -35.03 8.74 11.13
CA TYR A 319 -33.84 8.41 11.90
C TYR A 319 -32.65 8.17 10.97
N PHE A 320 -31.44 8.19 11.52
CA PHE A 320 -30.21 7.98 10.77
C PHE A 320 -29.36 6.91 11.44
N LEU A 321 -28.68 6.08 10.66
CA LEU A 321 -27.85 5.01 11.19
C LEU A 321 -26.38 5.31 10.93
N VAL A 322 -25.55 5.28 11.97
CA VAL A 322 -24.10 5.39 11.85
C VAL A 322 -23.52 4.01 12.13
N THR A 323 -22.71 3.44 11.22
CA THR A 323 -22.18 2.07 11.38
C THR A 323 -20.77 1.96 10.80
N ASP A 324 -20.00 0.97 11.25
CA ASP A 324 -18.74 0.64 10.58
C ASP A 324 -19.00 0.25 9.12
N ARG A 325 -18.20 0.80 8.19
CA ARG A 325 -18.18 0.44 6.77
C ARG A 325 -18.01 -1.07 6.58
N GLN A 326 -17.23 -1.73 7.44
CA GLN A 326 -17.05 -3.18 7.36
C GLN A 326 -18.34 -3.95 7.62
N LEU A 327 -19.30 -3.37 8.34
CA LEU A 327 -20.58 -3.97 8.70
C LEU A 327 -21.74 -3.46 7.84
N LEU A 328 -21.47 -2.55 6.90
CA LEU A 328 -22.49 -1.96 6.02
C LEU A 328 -23.31 -3.03 5.29
N TYR A 329 -22.68 -4.10 4.83
CA TYR A 329 -23.35 -5.20 4.12
C TYR A 329 -24.44 -5.93 4.96
N LYS A 330 -24.42 -5.79 6.29
CA LYS A 330 -25.44 -6.37 7.18
C LYS A 330 -26.75 -5.58 7.17
N VAL A 331 -26.68 -4.28 6.85
CA VAL A 331 -27.81 -3.34 6.93
C VAL A 331 -28.19 -2.74 5.58
N GLU A 332 -27.25 -2.62 4.64
CA GLU A 332 -27.49 -2.07 3.32
C GLU A 332 -28.49 -2.93 2.52
N GLY A 333 -29.55 -2.28 2.02
CA GLY A 333 -30.61 -2.94 1.25
C GLY A 333 -31.59 -3.78 2.08
N ASN A 334 -31.50 -3.76 3.41
CA ASN A 334 -32.46 -4.44 4.27
C ASN A 334 -33.77 -3.63 4.40
N ASN A 335 -34.90 -4.23 4.05
CA ASN A 335 -36.22 -3.57 4.10
C ASN A 335 -36.78 -3.46 5.53
N GLU A 336 -36.34 -4.32 6.45
CA GLU A 336 -36.84 -4.36 7.82
C GLU A 336 -36.32 -3.17 8.63
N ILE A 337 -35.07 -2.74 8.38
CA ILE A 337 -34.52 -1.53 9.01
C ILE A 337 -35.06 -0.24 8.39
N GLN A 338 -35.73 -0.28 7.22
CA GLN A 338 -36.27 0.96 6.64
C GLN A 338 -37.27 1.65 7.57
N ASN A 339 -37.88 0.87 8.47
CA ASN A 339 -38.84 1.36 9.42
C ASN A 339 -38.63 0.73 10.80
N ILE A 340 -38.24 1.53 11.78
CA ILE A 340 -38.17 1.09 13.18
C ILE A 340 -39.28 1.72 13.98
N ARG A 341 -39.71 1.04 15.06
CA ARG A 341 -40.64 1.62 16.02
C ARG A 341 -39.88 2.21 17.20
N PHE A 342 -40.08 3.48 17.47
CA PHE A 342 -39.48 4.17 18.61
C PHE A 342 -40.61 4.70 19.49
N ALA A 343 -40.76 4.15 20.70
CA ALA A 343 -41.95 4.30 21.53
C ALA A 343 -43.25 3.99 20.73
N ASP A 344 -44.14 4.97 20.53
CA ASP A 344 -45.39 4.84 19.78
C ASP A 344 -45.34 5.40 18.35
N GLN A 345 -44.18 5.89 17.90
CA GLN A 345 -44.02 6.43 16.55
C GLN A 345 -43.18 5.51 15.68
N LYS A 346 -43.49 5.51 14.38
CA LYS A 346 -42.73 4.81 13.35
C LYS A 346 -41.72 5.80 12.78
N LEU A 347 -40.44 5.42 12.79
CA LEU A 347 -39.35 6.20 12.22
C LEU A 347 -38.86 5.54 10.93
N HIS A 348 -38.59 6.38 9.93
CA HIS A 348 -38.11 6.00 8.61
C HIS A 348 -36.60 6.23 8.50
N LEU A 349 -35.87 5.28 7.93
CA LEU A 349 -34.44 5.42 7.72
C LEU A 349 -34.17 6.49 6.65
N LYS A 350 -33.54 7.60 7.03
CA LYS A 350 -33.13 8.64 6.07
C LYS A 350 -31.87 8.24 5.31
N GLY A 351 -30.93 7.57 5.98
CA GLY A 351 -29.65 7.18 5.39
C GLY A 351 -28.73 6.50 6.39
N ILE A 352 -27.65 5.92 5.84
CA ILE A 352 -26.61 5.24 6.60
C ILE A 352 -25.30 5.99 6.38
N ASP A 353 -24.61 6.35 7.46
CA ASP A 353 -23.27 6.94 7.41
C ASP A 353 -22.23 5.97 7.96
N THR A 354 -21.12 5.91 7.23
CA THR A 354 -19.96 5.08 7.59
C THR A 354 -18.69 5.91 7.75
N ASN A 355 -18.71 7.18 7.34
CA ASN A 355 -17.55 8.05 7.40
C ASN A 355 -17.36 8.64 8.80
N SER A 356 -18.46 9.03 9.45
CA SER A 356 -18.43 9.61 10.79
C SER A 356 -18.19 8.60 11.91
N PHE A 357 -18.43 7.30 11.68
CA PHE A 357 -18.28 6.24 12.70
C PHE A 357 -16.84 6.16 13.26
N TRP A 358 -16.73 5.90 14.57
CA TRP A 358 -15.49 5.54 15.28
C TRP A 358 -15.79 4.54 16.41
N TYR A 359 -14.77 3.83 16.91
CA TYR A 359 -14.95 2.69 17.80
C TYR A 359 -15.46 3.05 19.20
N THR A 360 -15.01 4.17 19.75
CA THR A 360 -15.43 4.67 21.08
C THR A 360 -16.71 5.51 21.01
N MET A 361 -17.38 5.60 19.85
CA MET A 361 -18.65 6.33 19.74
C MET A 361 -19.74 5.78 20.67
N ASN A 362 -19.68 4.47 20.94
CA ASN A 362 -20.41 3.86 22.04
C ASN A 362 -19.80 2.51 22.47
N ASN A 363 -20.18 1.99 23.65
CA ASN A 363 -19.71 0.69 24.16
C ASN A 363 -19.99 -0.54 23.27
N THR A 364 -21.03 -0.50 22.42
CA THR A 364 -21.33 -1.62 21.50
C THR A 364 -20.32 -1.71 20.36
N GLY A 365 -19.68 -0.58 20.01
CA GLY A 365 -18.59 -0.49 19.04
C GLY A 365 -18.97 -0.88 17.60
N ARG A 366 -20.26 -0.80 17.23
CA ARG A 366 -20.74 -1.34 15.93
C ARG A 366 -21.62 -0.39 15.14
N PHE A 367 -22.61 0.21 15.80
CA PHE A 367 -23.47 1.22 15.20
C PHE A 367 -24.03 2.16 16.27
N THR A 368 -24.59 3.28 15.84
CA THR A 368 -25.34 4.23 16.66
C THR A 368 -26.58 4.68 15.89
N VAL A 369 -27.74 4.69 16.55
CA VAL A 369 -28.99 5.21 15.99
C VAL A 369 -29.12 6.69 16.35
N ILE A 370 -29.20 7.57 15.36
CA ILE A 370 -29.41 9.00 15.56
C ILE A 370 -30.89 9.31 15.39
N VAL A 371 -31.49 9.92 16.41
CA VAL A 371 -32.92 10.29 16.41
C VAL A 371 -33.10 11.77 16.75
N PRO A 372 -34.23 12.39 16.34
CA PRO A 372 -34.60 13.71 16.82
C PRO A 372 -34.65 13.76 18.35
N ASP A 373 -34.13 14.83 18.95
CA ASP A 373 -33.90 14.97 20.39
C ASP A 373 -35.11 14.64 21.28
N LYS A 374 -36.32 14.89 20.79
CA LYS A 374 -37.58 14.60 21.50
C LYS A 374 -37.74 13.13 21.91
N TYR A 375 -37.22 12.18 21.10
CA TYR A 375 -37.39 10.74 21.31
C TYR A 375 -36.53 10.14 22.41
N VAL A 376 -35.57 10.91 22.88
CA VAL A 376 -34.61 10.48 23.90
C VAL A 376 -35.15 10.75 25.32
N SER A 377 -36.21 11.55 25.44
CA SER A 377 -36.84 11.91 26.71
C SER A 377 -37.39 10.66 27.40
N GLY A 378 -36.82 10.30 28.56
CA GLY A 378 -37.24 9.15 29.36
C GLY A 378 -36.47 7.85 29.10
N LEU A 379 -35.50 7.84 28.19
CA LEU A 379 -34.58 6.70 28.03
C LEU A 379 -33.49 6.70 29.12
N GLU A 380 -33.06 5.50 29.49
CA GLU A 380 -31.92 5.30 30.39
C GLU A 380 -30.62 5.69 29.68
N ILE A 381 -29.76 6.43 30.36
CA ILE A 381 -28.41 6.76 29.88
C ILE A 381 -27.53 5.52 30.05
N SER A 382 -26.96 5.03 28.95
CA SER A 382 -26.00 3.93 28.98
C SER A 382 -24.62 4.38 29.42
N GLU A 383 -24.20 5.54 28.93
CA GLU A 383 -22.85 6.07 29.12
C GLU A 383 -22.85 7.55 28.76
N LYS A 384 -21.87 8.25 29.31
CA LYS A 384 -21.59 9.65 29.01
C LYS A 384 -20.24 9.76 28.33
N HIS A 385 -20.12 10.75 27.47
CA HIS A 385 -18.92 11.03 26.70
C HIS A 385 -18.57 12.51 26.81
N LEU A 386 -17.28 12.81 26.93
CA LEU A 386 -16.70 14.13 26.81
C LEU A 386 -15.73 14.11 25.63
N ILE A 387 -15.98 14.99 24.67
CA ILE A 387 -15.05 15.28 23.58
C ILE A 387 -14.48 16.68 23.81
N ALA A 388 -13.17 16.81 23.70
CA ALA A 388 -12.50 18.10 23.67
C ALA A 388 -11.58 18.19 22.44
N ASP A 389 -11.66 19.33 21.75
CA ASP A 389 -10.78 19.73 20.67
C ASP A 389 -9.82 20.81 21.20
N THR A 390 -8.54 20.66 20.93
CA THR A 390 -7.48 21.52 21.46
C THR A 390 -6.84 22.33 20.34
N LYS A 391 -6.25 23.48 20.66
CA LYS A 391 -5.58 24.29 19.63
C LYS A 391 -4.23 23.71 19.22
N GLU A 392 -3.58 23.00 20.13
CA GLU A 392 -2.28 22.35 19.94
C GLU A 392 -2.45 20.84 19.72
N ASP A 393 -1.58 20.20 18.92
CA ASP A 393 -1.61 18.73 18.77
C ASP A 393 -1.38 18.05 20.15
N THR A 394 -2.32 17.19 20.59
CA THR A 394 -2.18 16.43 21.83
C THR A 394 -1.13 15.32 21.71
N THR A 395 -0.61 14.87 22.86
CA THR A 395 0.35 13.77 22.93
C THR A 395 -0.15 12.66 23.84
N SER A 396 0.33 11.43 23.63
CA SER A 396 -0.03 10.27 24.45
C SER A 396 0.33 10.39 25.93
N LYS A 397 1.10 11.41 26.33
CA LYS A 397 1.39 11.69 27.74
C LYS A 397 0.16 12.20 28.50
N LEU A 398 -0.82 12.76 27.80
CA LEU A 398 -2.06 13.20 28.43
C LEU A 398 -2.84 12.03 29.04
N GLU A 399 -2.73 10.83 28.47
CA GLU A 399 -3.35 9.60 29.01
C GLU A 399 -2.73 9.14 30.35
N GLU A 400 -1.49 9.56 30.66
CA GLU A 400 -0.82 9.21 31.92
C GLU A 400 -1.25 10.12 33.09
N LYS A 401 -1.88 11.26 32.80
CA LYS A 401 -2.43 12.19 33.79
C LYS A 401 -3.87 11.83 34.10
#